data_AF-A0A947IKJ9-F1
#
_entry.id   AF-A0A947IKJ9-F1
#
_cell.length_a   1.000
_cell.length_b   1.000
_cell.length_c   1.000
_cell.angle_alpha   90.00
_cell.angle_beta   90.00
_cell.angle_gamma   90.00
#
_symmetry.space_group_name_H-M   'P 1'
#
loop_
_entity.id
_entity.type
_entity.pdbx_description
1 polymer ?
#
loop_
_entity_poly.entity_id
_entity_poly.type
_entity_poly.pdbx_seq_one_letter_code
_entity_poly.pdbx_strand_id
1 'polypeptide(L)'
;MIAAKNIYYSQLFSPGKIGNMDLRNRIVMAAMGSEFANDDGSIGERLMNYYEARAAGGVGLIVLETSSVSWPKGAAMPNMVGFSSDAYLP
;
A
#
# COMPACT_ATOMS: atom_id res chain seq x y z
N MET A 1 8.82 -16.80 -10.80
CA MET A 1 10.19 -17.25 -10.49
C MET A 1 10.58 -16.71 -9.13
N ILE A 2 10.74 -17.59 -8.14
CA ILE A 2 11.17 -17.21 -6.78
C ILE A 2 12.68 -16.91 -6.83
N ALA A 3 13.08 -15.83 -6.18
CA ALA A 3 14.39 -15.22 -6.21
C ALA A 3 15.55 -16.22 -6.10
N ALA A 4 16.36 -16.32 -7.16
CA ALA A 4 17.75 -16.74 -7.01
C ALA A 4 18.40 -15.81 -5.97
N LYS A 5 19.15 -16.39 -5.03
CA LYS A 5 19.82 -15.67 -3.93
C LYS A 5 20.65 -14.53 -4.53
N ASN A 6 20.16 -13.29 -4.43
CA ASN A 6 20.89 -12.13 -4.93
C ASN A 6 22.08 -11.88 -4.00
N ILE A 7 23.26 -12.31 -4.45
CA ILE A 7 24.49 -12.24 -3.67
C ILE A 7 24.97 -10.80 -3.42
N TYR A 8 24.55 -9.85 -4.27
CA TYR A 8 24.94 -8.44 -4.16
C TYR A 8 24.07 -7.67 -3.16
N TYR A 9 22.79 -8.04 -3.02
CA TYR A 9 21.83 -7.37 -2.13
C TYR A 9 21.21 -8.32 -1.12
N SER A 10 22.01 -9.20 -0.55
CA SER A 10 21.56 -10.28 0.35
C SER A 10 20.74 -9.76 1.53
N GLN A 11 21.09 -8.61 2.10
CA GLN A 11 20.35 -7.99 3.19
C GLN A 11 18.97 -7.48 2.74
N LEU A 12 18.89 -6.83 1.57
CA LEU A 12 17.63 -6.29 1.05
C LEU A 12 16.59 -7.39 0.80
N PHE A 13 17.02 -8.54 0.29
CA PHE A 13 16.16 -9.69 -0.01
C PHE A 13 16.03 -10.68 1.16
N SER A 14 16.71 -10.44 2.28
CA SER A 14 16.57 -11.28 3.49
C SER A 14 15.25 -11.00 4.21
N PRO A 15 14.62 -12.01 4.83
CA PRO A 15 13.48 -11.80 5.72
C PRO A 15 13.80 -10.82 6.87
N GLY A 16 12.75 -10.18 7.40
CA GLY A 16 12.84 -9.25 8.51
C GLY A 16 11.55 -9.21 9.32
N LYS A 17 11.52 -8.34 10.34
CA LYS A 17 10.32 -8.09 11.15
C LYS A 17 10.13 -6.59 11.36
N ILE A 18 8.87 -6.17 11.46
CA ILE A 18 8.47 -4.86 12.00
C ILE A 18 7.43 -5.11 13.09
N GLY A 19 7.80 -4.86 14.35
CA GLY A 19 7.01 -5.33 15.50
C GLY A 19 6.79 -6.84 15.44
N ASN A 20 5.53 -7.27 15.42
CA ASN A 20 5.14 -8.68 15.32
C ASN A 20 4.92 -9.16 13.87
N MET A 21 5.04 -8.28 12.87
CA MET A 21 4.80 -8.63 11.47
C MET A 21 6.07 -9.19 10.82
N ASP A 22 5.98 -10.41 10.29
CA ASP A 22 7.02 -11.04 9.49
C ASP A 22 7.02 -10.51 8.05
N LEU A 23 8.19 -10.14 7.54
CA LEU A 23 8.38 -9.65 6.19
C LEU A 23 9.27 -10.61 5.40
N ARG A 24 8.84 -10.95 4.18
CA ARG A 24 9.61 -11.82 3.27
C ARG A 24 10.91 -11.20 2.76
N ASN A 25 11.00 -9.87 2.76
CA ASN A 25 12.16 -9.07 2.36
C ASN A 25 12.06 -7.65 2.95
N ARG A 26 13.09 -6.83 2.75
CA ARG A 26 13.18 -5.45 3.26
C ARG A 26 12.80 -4.39 2.22
N ILE A 27 12.05 -4.78 1.18
CA ILE A 27 11.57 -3.87 0.15
C ILE A 27 10.23 -3.30 0.60
N VAL A 28 10.18 -1.99 0.81
CA VAL A 28 8.99 -1.27 1.27
C VAL A 28 8.55 -0.29 0.19
N MET A 29 7.27 -0.34 -0.16
CA MET A 29 6.65 0.73 -0.94
C MET A 29 6.23 1.85 0.01
N ALA A 30 6.77 3.05 -0.21
CA ALA A 30 6.39 4.24 0.54
C ALA A 30 4.97 4.69 0.19
N ALA A 31 4.36 5.49 1.07
CA ALA A 31 3.07 6.12 0.82
C ALA A 31 3.18 7.04 -0.41
N MET A 32 2.43 6.74 -1.46
CA MET A 32 2.41 7.50 -2.71
C MET A 32 0.96 7.75 -3.11
N GLY A 33 0.54 9.03 -3.14
CA GLY A 33 -0.80 9.42 -3.59
C GLY A 33 -1.01 9.03 -5.06
N SER A 34 -1.92 8.10 -5.30
CA SER A 34 -2.25 7.59 -6.64
C SER A 34 -3.40 8.36 -7.30
N GLU A 35 -4.27 8.97 -6.49
CA GLU A 35 -5.54 9.57 -6.93
C GLU A 35 -6.50 8.55 -7.58
N PHE A 36 -6.40 7.27 -7.21
CA PHE A 36 -7.20 6.19 -7.82
C PHE A 36 -8.44 5.80 -6.98
N ALA A 37 -8.67 6.44 -5.83
CA ALA A 37 -9.93 6.29 -5.12
C ALA A 37 -11.09 6.89 -5.95
N ASN A 38 -12.30 6.42 -5.70
CA ASN A 38 -13.50 6.99 -6.30
C ASN A 38 -13.71 8.44 -5.82
N ASP A 39 -14.58 9.19 -6.49
CA ASP A 39 -14.90 10.58 -6.17
C ASP A 39 -15.58 10.76 -4.80
N ASP A 40 -16.16 9.70 -4.26
CA ASP A 40 -16.73 9.63 -2.91
C ASP A 40 -15.71 9.18 -1.84
N GLY A 41 -14.46 8.92 -2.23
CA GLY A 41 -13.37 8.43 -1.38
C GLY A 41 -13.37 6.92 -1.16
N SER A 42 -14.32 6.18 -1.76
CA SER A 42 -14.36 4.72 -1.67
C SER A 42 -13.27 4.05 -2.51
N ILE A 43 -12.93 2.82 -2.12
CA ILE A 43 -11.95 2.00 -2.82
C ILE A 43 -12.65 1.26 -3.96
N GLY A 44 -12.24 1.54 -5.20
CA GLY A 44 -12.68 0.82 -6.40
C GLY A 44 -11.65 -0.19 -6.92
N GLU A 45 -12.02 -0.96 -7.95
CA GLU A 45 -11.15 -1.97 -8.57
C GLU A 45 -9.80 -1.42 -9.02
N ARG A 46 -9.77 -0.19 -9.53
CA ARG A 46 -8.52 0.45 -9.98
C ARG A 46 -7.49 0.53 -8.86
N LEU A 47 -7.92 0.91 -7.66
CA LEU A 47 -7.02 1.05 -6.51
C LEU A 47 -6.63 -0.32 -5.94
N MET A 48 -7.57 -1.28 -5.90
CA MET A 48 -7.27 -2.67 -5.51
C MET A 48 -6.22 -3.29 -6.44
N ASN A 49 -6.45 -3.25 -7.75
CA ASN A 49 -5.52 -3.73 -8.78
C ASN A 49 -4.15 -3.06 -8.67
N TYR A 50 -4.12 -1.77 -8.34
CA TYR A 50 -2.88 -1.03 -8.12
C TYR A 50 -2.05 -1.67 -7.00
N TYR A 51 -2.62 -1.91 -5.81
CA TYR A 51 -1.87 -2.50 -4.69
C TYR A 51 -1.59 -3.98 -4.89
N GLU A 52 -2.52 -4.74 -5.47
CA GLU A 52 -2.32 -6.16 -5.81
C GLU A 52 -1.12 -6.36 -6.74
N ALA A 53 -0.96 -5.51 -7.75
CA ALA A 53 0.19 -5.57 -8.66
C ALA A 53 1.53 -5.38 -7.92
N ARG A 54 1.60 -4.52 -6.88
CA ARG A 54 2.83 -4.32 -6.09
C ARG A 54 3.09 -5.47 -5.14
N ALA A 55 2.04 -6.02 -4.54
CA ALA A 55 2.14 -7.22 -3.71
C ALA A 55 2.62 -8.42 -4.54
N ALA A 56 2.05 -8.64 -5.72
CA ALA A 56 2.47 -9.66 -6.68
C ALA A 56 3.91 -9.44 -7.16
N GLY A 57 4.32 -8.17 -7.32
CA GLY A 57 5.65 -7.78 -7.79
C GLY A 57 6.81 -8.05 -6.83
N GLY A 58 6.56 -8.44 -5.57
CA GLY A 58 7.64 -8.83 -4.66
C GLY A 58 7.85 -7.92 -3.45
N VAL A 59 7.09 -6.82 -3.31
CA VAL A 59 7.21 -5.91 -2.16
C VAL A 59 6.93 -6.65 -0.85
N GLY A 60 7.73 -6.37 0.19
CA GLY A 60 7.57 -6.96 1.52
C GLY A 60 6.49 -6.26 2.34
N LEU A 61 6.43 -4.92 2.25
CA LEU A 61 5.44 -4.08 2.92
C LEU A 61 4.99 -2.93 2.01
N ILE A 62 3.68 -2.67 1.97
CA ILE A 62 3.09 -1.49 1.35
C ILE A 62 2.59 -0.56 2.45
N VAL A 63 3.07 0.68 2.46
CA VAL A 63 2.45 1.76 3.23
C VAL A 63 1.39 2.41 2.35
N LEU A 64 0.13 2.35 2.79
CA LEU A 64 -1.00 2.92 2.06
C LEU A 64 -0.77 4.42 1.81
N GLU A 65 -1.29 4.93 0.70
CA GLU A 65 -1.25 6.35 0.38
C GLU A 65 -1.92 7.23 1.44
N THR A 66 -1.64 8.52 1.37
CA THR A 66 -2.28 9.50 2.24
C THR A 66 -3.80 9.32 2.17
N SER A 67 -4.43 9.10 3.33
CA SER A 67 -5.86 8.80 3.43
C SER A 67 -6.55 9.78 4.39
N SER A 68 -7.80 10.17 4.08
CA SER A 68 -8.50 11.26 4.76
C SER A 68 -9.35 10.75 5.93
N VAL A 69 -8.97 11.12 7.15
CA VAL A 69 -9.71 10.80 8.39
C VAL A 69 -11.01 11.61 8.55
N SER A 70 -11.18 12.66 7.75
CA SER A 70 -12.37 13.52 7.76
C SER A 70 -12.81 13.86 6.35
N TRP A 71 -12.90 12.84 5.48
CA TRP A 71 -13.32 12.99 4.10
C TRP A 71 -14.72 13.63 4.01
N PRO A 72 -14.96 14.57 3.07
CA PRO A 72 -13.99 15.16 2.13
C PRO A 72 -13.19 16.35 2.71
N LYS A 73 -13.60 16.91 3.86
CA LYS A 73 -13.04 18.16 4.42
C LYS A 73 -11.54 18.09 4.73
N GLY A 74 -11.02 16.92 5.09
CA GLY A 74 -9.61 16.68 5.41
C GLY A 74 -8.76 16.19 4.25
N ALA A 75 -9.31 16.18 3.03
CA ALA A 75 -8.61 15.69 1.86
C ALA A 75 -7.55 16.68 1.37
N ALA A 76 -6.34 16.18 1.08
CA ALA A 76 -5.29 16.95 0.42
C ALA A 76 -5.33 16.83 -1.12
N MET A 77 -6.11 15.88 -1.64
CA MET A 77 -6.23 15.57 -3.08
C MET A 77 -7.69 15.26 -3.43
N PRO A 78 -8.15 15.54 -4.67
CA PRO A 78 -9.53 15.28 -5.09
C PRO A 78 -9.99 13.82 -5.03
N ASN A 79 -9.08 12.84 -5.14
CA ASN A 79 -9.41 11.41 -5.18
C ASN A 79 -8.58 10.62 -4.16
N MET A 80 -8.84 10.87 -2.88
CA MET A 80 -8.12 10.27 -1.75
C MET A 80 -8.96 9.17 -1.10
N VAL A 81 -8.33 8.15 -0.50
CA VAL A 81 -9.06 7.13 0.27
C VAL A 81 -9.70 7.77 1.50
N GLY A 82 -11.00 7.51 1.71
CA GLY A 82 -11.75 7.92 2.89
C GLY A 82 -11.60 6.95 4.05
N PHE A 83 -11.36 7.48 5.25
CA PHE A 83 -11.39 6.73 6.53
C PHE A 83 -12.26 7.43 7.58
N SER A 84 -13.23 8.24 7.16
CA SER A 84 -14.07 9.04 8.05
C SER A 84 -15.38 8.40 8.47
N SER A 85 -15.71 7.21 7.95
CA SER A 85 -16.98 6.52 8.16
C SER A 85 -16.84 5.01 7.96
N ASP A 86 -17.66 4.22 8.67
CA ASP A 86 -17.75 2.76 8.49
C ASP A 86 -18.29 2.39 7.10
N ALA A 87 -18.89 3.33 6.37
CA ALA A 87 -19.30 3.13 4.97
C ALA A 87 -18.12 2.81 4.02
N TYR A 88 -16.88 3.05 4.45
CA TYR A 88 -15.66 2.69 3.71
C TYR A 88 -15.14 1.29 4.03
N LEU A 89 -15.75 0.59 4.99
CA LEU A 89 -15.42 -0.79 5.34
C LEU A 89 -16.32 -1.77 4.55
N PRO A 90 -15.84 -3.01 4.28
CA PRO A 90 -16.65 -4.07 3.69
C PRO A 90 -17.84 -4.52 4.57
#